data_AF-A0A7C1J9V8-F1
#
_entry.id   AF-A0A7C1J9V8-F1
#
_cell.length_a   1.000
_cell.length_b   1.000
_cell.length_c   1.000
_cell.angle_alpha   90.00
_cell.angle_beta   90.00
_cell.angle_gamma   90.00
#
_symmetry.space_group_name_H-M   'P 1'
#
loop_
_entity.id
_entity.type
_entity.pdbx_description
1 polymer ?
#
loop_
_entity_poly.entity_id
_entity_poly.type
_entity_poly.pdbx_seq_one_letter_code
_entity_poly.pdbx_strand_id
1 'polypeptide(L)' 'MNIYTYERLKKISKKVKIKLEASGIHVAKTFRFKKRDGVKKKILFEMALNRLKKFQPKKIKNRIILPYLIQK' A
#
# COMPACT_ATOMS: atom_id res chain seq x y z
N MET A 1 -18.85 -6.15 -13.79
CA MET A 1 -17.82 -5.35 -13.09
C MET A 1 -17.98 -5.62 -11.60
N ASN A 2 -17.14 -6.44 -10.96
CA ASN A 2 -17.36 -6.81 -9.56
C ASN A 2 -17.08 -5.60 -8.65
N ILE A 3 -18.15 -5.04 -8.08
CA ILE A 3 -18.11 -3.98 -7.10
C ILE A 3 -17.69 -4.63 -5.78
N TYR A 4 -16.40 -4.54 -5.46
CA TYR A 4 -15.90 -5.00 -4.17
C TYR A 4 -16.13 -3.88 -3.15
N THR A 5 -16.92 -4.17 -2.12
CA THR A 5 -17.10 -3.26 -0.99
C THR A 5 -15.86 -3.26 -0.09
N TYR A 6 -15.65 -2.16 0.63
CA TYR A 6 -14.55 -2.03 1.58
C TYR A 6 -14.51 -3.19 2.59
N GLU A 7 -15.68 -3.61 3.09
CA GLU A 7 -15.79 -4.73 4.00
C GLU A 7 -15.30 -6.06 3.40
N ARG A 8 -15.59 -6.27 2.10
CA ARG A 8 -15.17 -7.46 1.37
C ARG A 8 -13.65 -7.51 1.22
N LEU A 9 -13.03 -6.37 0.89
CA LEU A 9 -11.57 -6.24 0.82
C LEU A 9 -10.91 -6.44 2.18
N LYS A 10 -11.50 -5.88 3.25
CA LYS A 10 -11.04 -6.06 4.63
C LYS A 10 -11.06 -7.53 5.07
N LYS A 11 -12.12 -8.27 4.73
CA LYS A 11 -12.23 -9.71 4.99
C LYS A 11 -11.17 -10.51 4.22
N ILE A 12 -10.94 -10.22 2.95
CA ILE A 12 -9.92 -10.89 2.13
C ILE A 12 -8.52 -10.62 2.71
N SER A 13 -8.21 -9.37 3.06
CA SER A 13 -6.92 -9.00 3.66
C SER A 13 -6.63 -9.77 4.95
N LYS A 14 -7.63 -9.93 5.84
CA LYS A 14 -7.50 -10.75 7.06
C LYS A 14 -7.18 -12.22 6.72
N LYS A 15 -7.88 -12.82 5.75
CA LYS A 15 -7.66 -14.22 5.35
C LYS A 15 -6.26 -14.44 4.76
N VAL A 16 -5.80 -13.51 3.90
CA VAL A 16 -4.45 -13.57 3.32
C VAL A 16 -3.39 -13.45 4.41
N LYS A 17 -3.58 -12.54 5.37
CA LYS A 17 -2.67 -12.39 6.52
C LYS A 17 -2.52 -13.68 7.33
N ILE A 18 -3.64 -14.33 7.67
CA ILE A 18 -3.63 -15.60 8.42
C ILE A 18 -2.88 -16.69 7.64
N LYS A 19 -3.12 -16.80 6.32
CA LYS A 19 -2.41 -17.77 5.48
C LYS A 19 -0.90 -17.52 5.44
N LEU A 20 -0.48 -16.25 5.36
CA LEU A 20 0.93 -15.88 5.38
C LEU A 20 1.59 -16.20 6.74
N GLU A 21 0.89 -15.92 7.84
CA GLU A 21 1.35 -16.26 9.20
C GLU A 21 1.48 -17.79 9.38
N ALA A 22 0.53 -18.58 8.85
CA ALA A 22 0.59 -20.05 8.88
C ALA A 22 1.75 -20.63 8.05
N SER A 23 2.18 -19.95 6.98
CA SER A 23 3.34 -20.33 6.17
C SER A 23 4.69 -19.93 6.78
N GLY A 24 4.72 -19.45 8.03
CA GLY A 24 5.94 -19.01 8.71
C GLY A 24 6.44 -17.63 8.25
N ILE A 25 5.74 -16.96 7.34
CA ILE A 25 6.01 -15.58 6.93
C ILE A 25 5.42 -14.65 7.98
N HIS A 26 6.10 -14.57 9.12
CA HIS A 26 5.81 -13.55 10.12
C HIS A 26 6.30 -12.20 9.63
N VAL A 27 5.37 -11.39 9.12
CA VAL A 27 5.63 -9.97 8.89
C VAL A 27 5.69 -9.30 10.26
N ALA A 28 6.88 -9.25 10.86
CA ALA A 28 7.13 -8.50 12.08
C ALA A 28 6.69 -7.05 11.86
N LYS A 29 5.54 -6.67 12.43
CA LYS A 29 5.09 -5.29 12.37
C LYS A 29 5.89 -4.49 13.37
N THR A 30 6.93 -3.83 12.88
CA THR A 30 7.54 -2.70 13.60
C THR A 30 6.55 -1.53 13.56
N PHE A 31 5.58 -1.56 14.47
CA PHE A 31 4.71 -0.41 14.68
C PHE A 31 5.54 0.73 15.25
N ARG A 32 5.57 1.85 14.53
CA ARG A 32 6.22 3.05 15.02
C ARG A 32 5.27 3.78 15.96
N PHE A 33 5.55 3.73 17.26
CA PHE A 33 4.75 4.41 18.29
C PHE A 33 5.01 5.93 18.34
N LYS A 34 6.22 6.39 17.99
CA LYS A 34 6.57 7.82 17.99
C LYS A 34 6.20 8.51 16.68
N LYS A 35 5.56 9.68 16.77
CA LYS A 35 5.30 10.55 15.61
C LYS A 35 6.60 10.86 14.85
N ARG A 36 6.48 11.06 13.53
CA ARG A 36 7.62 11.53 12.72
C ARG A 36 7.83 13.01 13.00
N ASP A 37 9.11 13.38 13.12
CA ASP A 37 9.54 14.77 13.12
C ASP A 37 9.09 15.47 11.83
N GLY A 38 8.81 16.77 11.91
CA GLY A 38 8.30 17.60 10.82
C GLY A 38 9.23 17.59 9.60
N VAL A 39 10.55 17.67 9.83
CA VAL A 39 11.57 17.63 8.77
C VAL A 39 11.54 16.30 8.02
N LYS A 40 11.53 15.17 8.75
CA LYS A 40 11.46 13.83 8.15
C LYS A 40 10.15 13.60 7.41
N LYS A 41 9.04 14.18 7.89
CA LYS A 41 7.74 14.13 7.21
C LYS A 41 7.78 14.86 5.88
N LYS A 42 8.41 16.05 5.82
CA LYS A 42 8.57 16.85 4.60
C LYS A 42 9.40 16.11 3.55
N ILE A 43 10.54 15.54 3.95
CA ILE A 43 11.40 14.75 3.05
C ILE A 43 10.63 13.57 2.43
N LEU A 44 9.90 12.81 3.26
CA LEU A 44 9.11 11.68 2.75
C LEU A 44 8.00 12.11 1.79
N PHE A 45 7.40 13.28 2.04
CA PHE A 45 6.39 13.85 1.16
C PHE A 45 7.00 14.24 -0.20
N GLU A 46 8.14 14.93 -0.20
CA GLU A 46 8.88 15.28 -1.42
C GLU A 46 9.30 14.03 -2.20
N MET A 47 9.81 13.00 -1.52
CA MET A 47 10.13 11.72 -2.15
C MET A 47 8.92 11.05 -2.80
N ALA A 48 7.76 11.10 -2.15
CA ALA A 48 6.52 10.55 -2.69
C ALA A 48 6.07 11.31 -3.95
N LEU A 49 6.12 12.65 -3.93
CA LEU A 49 5.82 13.48 -5.10
C LEU A 49 6.78 13.22 -6.25
N ASN A 50 8.08 13.11 -5.98
CA ASN A 50 9.08 12.81 -7.00
C ASN A 50 8.85 11.45 -7.65
N ARG A 51 8.46 10.44 -6.85
CA ARG A 51 8.07 9.12 -7.37
C ARG A 51 6.80 9.18 -8.21
N LEU A 52 5.79 9.94 -7.80
CA LEU A 52 4.57 10.12 -8.58
C LEU A 52 4.84 10.82 -9.92
N LYS A 53 5.74 11.81 -9.94
CA LYS A 53 6.18 12.46 -11.19
C LYS A 53 6.89 11.48 -12.12
N LYS A 54 7.80 10.65 -11.59
CA LYS A 54 8.58 9.68 -12.36
C LYS A 54 7.74 8.48 -12.83
N PHE A 55 6.81 8.02 -12.00
CA PHE A 55 5.95 6.87 -12.24
C PHE A 55 4.49 7.30 -12.16
N GLN A 56 4.05 8.07 -13.16
CA GLN A 56 2.72 8.64 -13.16
C GLN A 56 1.64 7.55 -13.13
N PRO A 57 0.68 7.64 -12.19
CA PRO A 57 -0.48 6.76 -12.20
C PRO A 57 -1.27 6.94 -13.48
N LYS A 58 -1.65 5.84 -14.12
CA LYS A 58 -2.58 5.85 -15.25
C LYS A 58 -3.99 5.55 -14.74
N LYS A 59 -4.96 6.35 -15.15
CA LYS A 59 -6.38 6.06 -14.90
C LYS A 59 -6.92 5.23 -16.06
N ILE A 60 -7.32 4.00 -15.78
CA ILE A 60 -7.99 3.14 -16.78
C ILE A 60 -9.37 2.80 -16.23
N LYS A 61 -10.42 3.19 -16.96
CA LYS A 61 -11.82 3.08 -16.52
C LYS A 61 -11.99 3.76 -15.14
N ASN A 62 -12.37 3.01 -14.11
CA ASN A 62 -12.56 3.49 -12.73
C ASN A 62 -11.43 3.07 -11.78
N ARG A 63 -10.23 2.75 -12.28
CA ARG A 63 -9.10 2.33 -11.45
C ARG A 63 -7.87 3.20 -11.68
N ILE A 64 -7.16 3.49 -10.59
CA ILE A 64 -5.84 4.09 -10.61
C ILE A 64 -4.83 2.94 -10.67
N ILE A 65 -4.06 2.89 -11.75
CA ILE A 65 -2.98 1.93 -11.91
C ILE A 65 -1.69 2.62 -11.50
N LEU A 66 -1.08 2.12 -10.43
CA LEU A 66 0.22 2.58 -9.96
C LEU A 66 1.31 1.73 -10.63
N PRO A 67 2.23 2.33 -11.41
CA PRO A 67 3.19 1.57 -12.21
C PRO A 67 4.11 0.65 -11.37
N TYR A 68 4.36 1.03 -10.12
CA TYR A 68 5.24 0.30 -9.19
C TYR A 68 4.55 -0.87 -8.46
N LEU A 69 3.26 -1.12 -8.67
CA LEU A 69 2.55 -2.31 -8.17
C LEU A 69 2.48 -3.43 -9.22
N ILE A 70 2.89 -3.16 -10.46
CA ILE A 70 2.95 -4.16 -11.52
C ILE A 70 4.30 -4.87 -11.38
N GLN A 71 4.38 -5.84 -10.48
CA GLN A 71 5.51 -6.79 -10.46
C GLN A 71 5.40 -7.69 -11.68
N LYS A 72 6.53 -7.85 -12.39
CA LYS A 72 6.69 -8.74 -13.55
C LYS A 72 6.78 -10.18 -13.09
#